data_AF-A0A161XJ07-F1
#
_entry.id   AF-A0A161XJ07-F1
#
_cell.length_a   1.000
_cell.length_b   1.000
_cell.length_c   1.000
_cell.angle_alpha   90.00
_cell.angle_beta   90.00
_cell.angle_gamma   90.00
#
_symmetry.space_group_name_H-M   'P 1'
#
loop_
_entity.id
_entity.type
_entity.pdbx_description
1 polymer ?
#
loop_
_entity_poly.entity_id
_entity_poly.type
_entity_poly.pdbx_seq_one_letter_code
_entity_poly.pdbx_strand_id
1 'polypeptide(L)'
;MGRVMVAAAAALLVAGPGIASAETGSADAGSSSGSGTGFASGSASGSATLPVASPRAMAALSIATTQTGKPYEWGATGPNSFDCSGLVQWAFRQVGILLPRTTWQQAQAGSPVPFGAMMPGDVVIVNRDGSHEGIYTGAGQLFNAHSQGVPVGLTPLSEFQIYAIRRFF
;
A
#
# COMPACT_ATOMS: atom_id res chain seq x y z
N MET A 1 10.96 -43.07 23.72
CA MET A 1 12.30 -42.51 23.44
C MET A 1 12.48 -42.43 21.93
N GLY A 2 12.67 -41.24 21.35
CA GLY A 2 12.96 -41.04 19.92
C GLY A 2 13.24 -39.56 19.67
N ARG A 3 14.43 -39.24 19.13
CA ARG A 3 15.15 -37.99 19.32
C ARG A 3 14.72 -36.86 18.36
N VAL A 4 14.81 -35.66 18.92
CA VAL A 4 14.70 -34.32 18.31
C VAL A 4 15.71 -34.12 17.18
N MET A 5 15.29 -33.49 16.08
CA MET A 5 16.20 -32.78 15.16
C MET A 5 15.68 -31.34 14.96
N VAL A 6 16.43 -30.40 15.52
CA VAL A 6 16.31 -28.96 15.31
C VAL A 6 17.20 -28.61 14.13
N ALA A 7 16.63 -28.00 13.09
CA ALA A 7 17.41 -27.42 11.99
C ALA A 7 17.62 -25.94 12.24
N ALA A 8 18.87 -25.57 12.55
CA ALA A 8 19.34 -24.20 12.60
C ALA A 8 19.74 -23.74 11.18
N ALA A 9 19.26 -22.59 10.73
CA ALA A 9 19.72 -21.94 9.51
C ALA A 9 20.42 -20.62 9.88
N ALA A 10 21.65 -20.49 9.40
CA ALA A 10 22.61 -19.45 9.75
C ALA A 10 22.27 -18.09 9.12
N ALA A 11 22.48 -17.02 9.91
CA ALA A 11 22.50 -15.65 9.44
C ALA A 11 23.87 -15.29 8.86
N LEU A 12 23.90 -14.69 7.67
CA LEU A 12 25.11 -14.11 7.09
C LEU A 12 24.99 -12.57 7.14
N LEU A 13 25.84 -11.95 7.96
CA LEU A 13 26.05 -10.51 8.05
C LEU A 13 26.98 -10.06 6.91
N VAL A 14 26.56 -9.08 6.11
CA VAL A 14 27.45 -8.30 5.24
C VAL A 14 27.41 -6.86 5.70
N ALA A 15 28.54 -6.41 6.27
CA ALA A 15 28.84 -5.01 6.56
C ALA A 15 29.40 -4.33 5.30
N GLY A 16 28.92 -3.14 5.00
CA GLY A 16 29.44 -2.24 3.95
C GLY A 16 29.69 -0.84 4.52
N PRO A 17 30.61 -0.06 3.93
CA PRO A 17 31.39 0.97 4.63
C PRO A 17 30.65 2.31 4.79
N GLY A 18 31.04 3.04 5.83
CA GLY A 18 30.52 4.36 6.15
C GLY A 18 30.88 5.44 5.13
N ILE A 19 30.01 6.44 5.04
CA ILE A 19 30.31 7.75 4.48
C ILE A 19 29.88 8.84 5.48
N ALA A 20 30.76 9.81 5.61
CA ALA A 20 30.79 10.84 6.63
C ALA A 20 29.79 11.98 6.42
N SER A 21 29.53 12.70 7.51
CA SER A 21 28.82 13.97 7.59
C SER A 21 29.50 15.08 6.77
N ALA A 22 28.70 15.95 6.18
CA ALA A 22 29.10 17.32 5.84
C ALA A 22 27.92 18.26 6.15
N GLU A 23 28.14 19.14 7.13
CA GLU A 23 27.29 20.28 7.43
C GLU A 23 27.77 21.48 6.60
N THR A 24 26.85 22.32 6.10
CA THR A 24 27.15 23.70 5.70
C THR A 24 25.87 24.52 5.85
N GLY A 25 25.92 25.56 6.68
CA GLY A 25 24.79 26.44 7.00
C GLY A 25 24.79 27.78 6.26
N SER A 26 23.68 28.49 6.46
CA SER A 26 23.47 29.97 6.42
C SER A 26 23.71 30.70 5.09
N ALA A 27 23.04 31.79 4.71
CA ALA A 27 21.82 32.52 5.10
C ALA A 27 21.64 33.66 4.04
N ASP A 28 20.45 34.29 4.09
CA ASP A 28 20.14 35.70 3.75
C ASP A 28 19.73 36.18 2.33
N ALA A 29 18.59 36.90 2.35
CA ALA A 29 18.18 38.15 1.67
C ALA A 29 18.36 38.29 0.14
N GLY A 30 17.47 38.89 -0.66
CA GLY A 30 16.31 39.75 -0.43
C GLY A 30 16.09 40.61 -1.71
N SER A 31 14.84 41.05 -1.92
CA SER A 31 14.40 42.19 -2.76
C SER A 31 14.44 42.08 -4.29
N SER A 32 13.27 42.20 -4.94
CA SER A 32 12.77 43.52 -5.39
C SER A 32 11.50 43.40 -6.23
N SER A 33 10.63 44.39 -6.03
CA SER A 33 9.35 44.59 -6.69
C SER A 33 9.53 45.14 -8.10
N GLY A 34 8.69 44.69 -9.05
CA GLY A 34 8.51 45.31 -10.36
C GLY A 34 7.07 45.19 -10.81
N SER A 35 6.31 46.28 -10.68
CA SER A 35 5.00 46.46 -11.31
C SER A 35 5.20 46.83 -12.79
N GLY A 36 4.55 46.11 -13.70
CA GLY A 36 4.54 46.40 -15.14
C GLY A 36 3.39 45.67 -15.83
N THR A 37 2.53 46.44 -16.48
CA THR A 37 1.21 46.14 -17.05
C THR A 37 1.22 45.29 -18.33
N GLY A 38 0.18 44.47 -18.52
CA GLY A 38 -0.27 43.86 -19.79
C GLY A 38 0.36 42.49 -20.06
N PHE A 39 -0.34 41.41 -20.41
CA PHE A 39 -1.66 41.24 -21.01
C PHE A 39 -2.30 39.97 -20.44
N ALA A 40 -3.62 40.01 -20.19
CA ALA A 40 -4.38 38.80 -20.00
C ALA A 40 -4.38 38.01 -21.31
N SER A 41 -3.74 36.85 -21.31
CA SER A 41 -4.10 35.75 -22.21
C SER A 41 -4.28 34.52 -21.35
N GLY A 42 -5.54 34.21 -21.06
CA GLY A 42 -5.92 33.02 -20.34
C GLY A 42 -5.40 31.79 -21.06
N SER A 43 -4.62 31.00 -20.35
CA SER A 43 -4.55 29.57 -20.53
C SER A 43 -4.60 29.01 -19.12
N ALA A 44 -5.81 28.66 -18.67
CA ALA A 44 -5.95 27.65 -17.64
C ALA A 44 -5.44 26.35 -18.27
N SER A 45 -4.12 26.18 -18.31
CA SER A 45 -3.48 24.90 -18.47
C SER A 45 -3.78 24.15 -17.19
N GLY A 46 -5.00 23.62 -17.10
CA GLY A 46 -5.29 22.52 -16.21
C GLY A 46 -4.34 21.41 -16.64
N SER A 47 -3.18 21.34 -15.99
CA SER A 47 -2.37 20.15 -15.99
C SER A 47 -3.32 19.04 -15.57
N ALA A 48 -3.75 18.24 -16.53
CA ALA A 48 -4.37 16.97 -16.24
C ALA A 48 -3.28 16.18 -15.53
N THR A 49 -3.25 16.30 -14.19
CA THR A 49 -2.41 15.47 -13.34
C THR A 49 -2.86 14.06 -13.66
N LEU A 50 -2.06 13.35 -14.45
CA LEU A 50 -2.25 11.93 -14.64
C LEU A 50 -2.25 11.33 -13.23
N PRO A 51 -3.22 10.49 -12.89
CA PRO A 51 -3.25 9.92 -11.57
C PRO A 51 -1.93 9.16 -11.38
N VAL A 52 -1.18 9.52 -10.33
CA VAL A 52 0.04 8.81 -9.94
C VAL A 52 -0.33 7.94 -8.74
N ALA A 53 0.21 6.73 -8.68
CA ALA A 53 0.03 5.86 -7.53
C ALA A 53 0.54 6.56 -6.26
N SER A 54 -0.21 6.45 -5.16
CA SER A 54 0.21 7.03 -3.88
C SER A 54 1.52 6.36 -3.43
N PRO A 55 2.61 7.12 -3.17
CA PRO A 55 3.87 6.54 -2.72
C PRO A 55 3.72 5.72 -1.44
N ARG A 56 2.85 6.16 -0.51
CA ARG A 56 2.56 5.42 0.72
C ARG A 56 1.76 4.15 0.45
N ALA A 57 0.78 4.19 -0.45
CA ALA A 57 0.03 3.00 -0.83
C ALA A 57 0.91 1.96 -1.53
N MET A 58 1.85 2.40 -2.37
CA MET A 58 2.87 1.53 -2.98
C MET A 58 3.80 0.92 -1.93
N ALA A 59 4.23 1.71 -0.94
CA ALA A 59 5.03 1.19 0.17
C ALA A 59 4.24 0.18 1.02
N ALA A 60 2.96 0.43 1.28
CA ALA A 60 2.07 -0.53 1.96
C ALA A 60 1.95 -1.83 1.16
N LEU A 61 1.78 -1.76 -0.17
CA LEU A 61 1.79 -2.94 -1.02
C LEU A 61 3.13 -3.72 -0.89
N SER A 62 4.27 -3.04 -1.01
CA SER A 62 5.58 -3.67 -0.86
C SER A 62 5.76 -4.34 0.51
N ILE A 63 5.18 -3.77 1.56
CA ILE A 63 5.20 -4.33 2.91
C ILE A 63 4.28 -5.55 3.00
N ALA A 64 3.08 -5.49 2.43
CA ALA A 64 2.17 -6.63 2.36
C ALA A 64 2.84 -7.82 1.66
N THR A 65 3.56 -7.60 0.55
CA THR A 65 4.23 -8.68 -0.20
C THR A 65 5.29 -9.43 0.62
N THR A 66 5.86 -8.82 1.66
CA THR A 66 6.77 -9.51 2.59
C THR A 66 6.08 -10.59 3.44
N GLN A 67 4.74 -10.62 3.44
CA GLN A 67 3.92 -11.58 4.16
C GLN A 67 3.50 -12.79 3.31
N THR A 68 4.02 -12.91 2.08
CA THR A 68 3.74 -14.03 1.18
C THR A 68 3.98 -15.38 1.87
N GLY A 69 3.06 -16.32 1.68
CA GLY A 69 3.14 -17.67 2.24
C GLY A 69 2.65 -17.82 3.68
N LYS A 70 2.31 -16.72 4.37
CA LYS A 70 1.76 -16.80 5.73
C LYS A 70 0.35 -17.38 5.74
N PRO A 71 -0.05 -18.08 6.83
CA PRO A 71 -1.37 -18.69 6.91
C PRO A 71 -2.49 -17.66 7.02
N TYR A 72 -3.63 -18.00 6.42
CA TYR A 72 -4.89 -17.33 6.69
C TYR A 72 -5.44 -17.76 8.06
N GLU A 73 -5.91 -16.80 8.85
CA GLU A 73 -6.63 -17.05 10.10
C GLU A 73 -7.68 -15.96 10.32
N TRP A 74 -8.95 -16.36 10.52
CA TRP A 74 -10.06 -15.44 10.72
C TRP A 74 -9.83 -14.55 11.95
N GLY A 75 -9.91 -13.24 11.79
CA GLY A 75 -9.66 -12.27 12.85
C GLY A 75 -8.20 -11.88 13.04
N ALA A 76 -7.24 -12.56 12.39
CA ALA A 76 -5.82 -12.30 12.59
C ALA A 76 -5.35 -10.99 11.93
N THR A 77 -4.43 -10.29 12.61
CA THR A 77 -3.92 -8.96 12.21
C THR A 77 -2.39 -8.91 12.13
N GLY A 78 -1.75 -10.07 12.00
CA GLY A 78 -0.31 -10.20 11.90
C GLY A 78 0.45 -10.21 13.23
N PRO A 79 1.79 -10.37 13.16
CA PRO A 79 2.54 -10.63 11.93
C PRO A 79 2.56 -12.11 11.53
N ASN A 80 2.05 -13.04 12.34
CA ASN A 80 2.24 -14.48 12.08
C ASN A 80 1.17 -15.09 11.15
N SER A 81 -0.04 -14.56 11.20
CA SER A 81 -1.19 -14.97 10.38
C SER A 81 -2.07 -13.75 10.09
N PHE A 82 -2.91 -13.83 9.07
CA PHE A 82 -3.76 -12.71 8.64
C PHE A 82 -5.14 -13.19 8.19
N ASP A 83 -6.18 -12.39 8.40
CA ASP A 83 -7.31 -12.37 7.48
C ASP A 83 -7.17 -11.25 6.45
N CYS A 84 -8.11 -11.16 5.51
CA CYS A 84 -8.04 -10.23 4.39
C CYS A 84 -7.85 -8.78 4.84
N SER A 85 -8.75 -8.30 5.70
CA SER A 85 -8.75 -6.93 6.21
C SER A 85 -7.63 -6.67 7.21
N GLY A 86 -7.20 -7.70 7.95
CA GLY A 86 -6.07 -7.66 8.86
C GLY A 86 -4.73 -7.51 8.14
N LEU A 87 -4.55 -8.15 6.97
CA LEU A 87 -3.37 -7.96 6.12
C LEU A 87 -3.27 -6.52 5.62
N VAL A 88 -4.37 -5.99 5.07
CA VAL A 88 -4.43 -4.62 4.54
C VAL A 88 -4.18 -3.62 5.67
N GLN A 89 -4.90 -3.73 6.79
CA GLN A 89 -4.72 -2.87 7.95
C GLN A 89 -3.28 -2.91 8.47
N TRP A 90 -2.69 -4.10 8.60
CA TRP A 90 -1.32 -4.24 9.11
C TRP A 90 -0.29 -3.57 8.18
N ALA A 91 -0.43 -3.73 6.87
CA ALA A 91 0.49 -3.17 5.87
C ALA A 91 0.41 -1.63 5.84
N PHE A 92 -0.79 -1.06 5.81
CA PHE A 92 -0.99 0.39 5.84
C PHE A 92 -0.53 1.02 7.17
N ARG A 93 -0.67 0.31 8.29
CA ARG A 93 -0.15 0.77 9.58
C ARG A 93 1.37 0.95 9.57
N GLN A 94 2.12 0.15 8.82
CA GLN A 94 3.58 0.29 8.73
C GLN A 94 4.03 1.58 8.03
N VAL A 95 3.15 2.16 7.19
CA VAL A 95 3.40 3.45 6.50
C VAL A 95 2.66 4.61 7.19
N GLY A 96 2.19 4.42 8.42
CA GLY A 96 1.55 5.44 9.23
C GLY A 96 0.08 5.71 8.90
N ILE A 97 -0.57 4.86 8.10
CA ILE A 97 -1.99 5.00 7.74
C ILE A 97 -2.82 4.04 8.61
N LEU A 98 -3.68 4.61 9.46
CA LEU A 98 -4.56 3.83 10.32
C LEU A 98 -5.86 3.51 9.58
N LEU A 99 -6.08 2.22 9.34
CA LEU A 99 -7.32 1.72 8.74
C LEU A 99 -8.23 1.10 9.79
N PRO A 100 -9.56 1.20 9.63
CA PRO A 100 -10.49 0.46 10.46
C PRO A 100 -10.35 -1.06 10.21
N ARG A 101 -10.88 -1.87 11.13
CA ARG A 101 -10.55 -3.30 11.18
C ARG A 101 -11.21 -4.12 10.06
N THR A 102 -12.42 -3.78 9.65
CA THR A 102 -13.23 -4.64 8.78
C THR A 102 -13.28 -4.15 7.34
N THR A 103 -13.48 -5.07 6.40
CA THR A 103 -13.63 -4.76 4.96
C THR A 103 -14.70 -3.70 4.72
N TRP A 104 -15.87 -3.80 5.37
CA TRP A 104 -16.96 -2.82 5.21
C TRP A 104 -16.61 -1.43 5.71
N GLN A 105 -15.83 -1.33 6.79
CA GLN A 105 -15.36 -0.04 7.29
C GLN A 105 -14.28 0.53 6.36
N GLN A 106 -13.35 -0.31 5.88
CA GLN A 106 -12.33 0.09 4.92
C GLN A 106 -12.96 0.53 3.59
N ALA A 107 -14.05 -0.13 3.17
CA ALA A 107 -14.86 0.23 2.03
C ALA A 107 -15.54 1.60 2.15
N GLN A 108 -15.52 2.26 3.31
CA GLN A 108 -16.03 3.62 3.51
C GLN A 108 -14.92 4.63 3.84
N ALA A 109 -13.67 4.17 3.95
CA ALA A 109 -12.51 5.00 4.26
C ALA A 109 -11.72 5.39 3.00
N GLY A 110 -10.83 6.38 3.13
CA GLY A 110 -10.00 6.84 2.03
C GLY A 110 -10.78 7.51 0.90
N SER A 111 -10.14 7.67 -0.26
CA SER A 111 -10.76 8.27 -1.44
C SER A 111 -11.34 7.19 -2.37
N PRO A 112 -12.59 7.33 -2.86
CA PRO A 112 -13.13 6.42 -3.88
C PRO A 112 -12.35 6.53 -5.19
N VAL A 113 -12.14 5.39 -5.85
CA VAL A 113 -11.47 5.33 -7.17
C VAL A 113 -12.42 4.65 -8.18
N PRO A 114 -12.65 5.23 -9.37
CA PRO A 114 -13.40 4.54 -10.42
C PRO A 114 -12.56 3.40 -11.02
N PHE A 115 -13.21 2.35 -11.50
CA PHE A 115 -12.54 1.14 -12.02
C PHE A 115 -11.42 1.45 -13.04
N GLY A 116 -11.66 2.36 -13.98
CA GLY A 116 -10.67 2.75 -15.00
C GLY A 116 -9.47 3.55 -14.50
N ALA A 117 -9.44 3.94 -13.21
CA ALA A 117 -8.34 4.68 -12.59
C ALA A 117 -7.65 3.92 -11.45
N MET A 118 -7.94 2.61 -11.32
CA MET A 118 -7.32 1.73 -10.35
C MET A 118 -5.80 1.67 -10.58
N MET A 119 -5.02 1.76 -9.50
CA MET A 119 -3.56 1.76 -9.53
C MET A 119 -2.99 0.81 -8.49
N PRO A 120 -1.77 0.28 -8.71
CA PRO A 120 -1.08 -0.48 -7.69
C PRO A 120 -1.05 0.26 -6.35
N GLY A 121 -1.34 -0.45 -5.27
CA GLY A 121 -1.51 0.10 -3.92
C GLY A 121 -2.96 0.44 -3.54
N ASP A 122 -3.89 0.52 -4.48
CA ASP A 122 -5.31 0.68 -4.15
C ASP A 122 -5.84 -0.55 -3.40
N VAL A 123 -6.67 -0.32 -2.37
CA VAL A 123 -7.40 -1.39 -1.70
C VAL A 123 -8.66 -1.68 -2.51
N VAL A 124 -8.82 -2.93 -2.92
CA VAL A 124 -9.98 -3.38 -3.69
C VAL A 124 -10.82 -4.28 -2.81
N ILE A 125 -12.02 -3.80 -2.52
CA ILE A 125 -13.04 -4.55 -1.81
C ILE A 125 -13.83 -5.32 -2.87
N VAL A 126 -14.00 -6.61 -2.64
CA VAL A 126 -14.56 -7.56 -3.60
C VAL A 126 -15.65 -8.42 -2.97
N ASN A 127 -16.26 -9.26 -3.79
CA ASN A 127 -17.53 -9.96 -3.58
C ASN A 127 -18.73 -9.00 -3.58
N ARG A 128 -19.91 -9.49 -4.00
CA ARG A 128 -21.12 -8.67 -4.13
C ARG A 128 -21.52 -7.97 -2.82
N ASP A 129 -21.16 -8.54 -1.69
CA ASP A 129 -21.45 -8.07 -0.33
C ASP A 129 -20.28 -7.34 0.35
N GLY A 130 -19.14 -7.17 -0.33
CA GLY A 130 -17.94 -6.53 0.23
C GLY A 130 -17.25 -7.33 1.33
N SER A 131 -17.44 -8.66 1.34
CA SER A 131 -16.93 -9.56 2.38
C SER A 131 -15.42 -9.84 2.31
N HIS A 132 -14.73 -9.42 1.25
CA HIS A 132 -13.31 -9.69 1.06
C HIS A 132 -12.57 -8.49 0.49
N GLU A 133 -11.26 -8.42 0.70
CA GLU A 133 -10.43 -7.36 0.12
C GLU A 133 -8.96 -7.76 -0.05
N GLY A 134 -8.23 -6.93 -0.77
CA GLY A 134 -6.77 -7.01 -0.90
C GLY A 134 -6.20 -5.73 -1.51
N ILE A 135 -4.89 -5.74 -1.73
CA ILE A 135 -4.17 -4.61 -2.33
C ILE A 135 -3.91 -4.92 -3.80
N TYR A 136 -4.38 -4.06 -4.70
CA TYR A 136 -4.15 -4.21 -6.14
C TYR A 136 -2.66 -4.08 -6.45
N THR A 137 -2.13 -5.01 -7.24
CA THR A 137 -0.70 -5.00 -7.61
C THR A 137 -0.46 -4.52 -9.03
N GLY A 138 -1.51 -4.19 -9.79
CA GLY A 138 -1.43 -4.05 -11.24
C GLY A 138 -1.70 -5.38 -11.96
N ALA A 139 -1.76 -5.32 -13.29
CA ALA A 139 -1.90 -6.50 -14.17
C ALA A 139 -3.07 -7.44 -13.81
N GLY A 140 -4.15 -6.90 -13.23
CA GLY A 140 -5.33 -7.70 -12.87
C GLY A 140 -5.10 -8.64 -11.68
N GLN A 141 -4.16 -8.33 -10.79
CA GLN A 141 -3.82 -9.15 -9.63
C GLN A 141 -4.11 -8.44 -8.31
N LEU A 142 -4.53 -9.22 -7.31
CA LEU A 142 -4.85 -8.78 -5.96
C LEU A 142 -3.95 -9.53 -4.97
N PHE A 143 -3.20 -8.81 -4.15
CA PHE A 143 -2.45 -9.40 -3.05
C PHE A 143 -3.33 -9.47 -1.80
N ASN A 144 -3.62 -10.67 -1.32
CA ASN A 144 -4.58 -10.89 -0.23
C ASN A 144 -4.26 -12.12 0.64
N ALA A 145 -4.92 -12.16 1.80
CA ALA A 145 -5.10 -13.39 2.58
C ALA A 145 -6.45 -13.98 2.18
N HIS A 146 -6.47 -14.93 1.23
CA HIS A 146 -7.70 -15.33 0.54
C HIS A 146 -8.70 -16.08 1.43
N SER A 147 -8.28 -17.22 2.00
CA SER A 147 -9.15 -18.11 2.77
C SER A 147 -8.34 -19.15 3.53
N GLN A 148 -8.97 -19.85 4.48
CA GLN A 148 -8.33 -20.96 5.19
C GLN A 148 -7.72 -21.98 4.23
N GLY A 149 -6.51 -22.45 4.56
CA GLY A 149 -5.75 -23.40 3.73
C GLY A 149 -5.06 -22.79 2.50
N VAL A 150 -5.34 -21.54 2.16
CA VAL A 150 -4.66 -20.81 1.07
C VAL A 150 -3.70 -19.79 1.70
N PRO A 151 -2.38 -19.91 1.46
CA PRO A 151 -1.42 -18.94 1.97
C PRO A 151 -1.64 -17.54 1.39
N VAL A 152 -1.22 -16.51 2.13
CA VAL A 152 -1.18 -15.12 1.66
C VAL A 152 -0.40 -15.03 0.35
N GLY A 153 -0.97 -14.38 -0.66
CA GLY A 153 -0.37 -14.30 -1.99
C GLY A 153 -1.20 -13.54 -3.00
N LEU A 154 -0.88 -13.74 -4.28
CA LEU A 154 -1.59 -13.16 -5.41
C LEU A 154 -2.79 -14.02 -5.79
N THR A 155 -3.91 -13.36 -6.07
CA THR A 155 -5.10 -13.95 -6.69
C THR A 155 -5.53 -13.11 -7.90
N PRO A 156 -5.97 -13.73 -9.00
CA PRO A 156 -6.53 -13.01 -10.13
C PRO A 156 -7.77 -12.20 -9.73
N LEU A 157 -7.77 -10.90 -10.04
CA LEU A 157 -8.92 -10.02 -9.75
C LEU A 157 -10.19 -10.47 -10.49
N SER A 158 -10.04 -11.17 -11.62
CA SER A 158 -11.14 -11.73 -12.41
C SER A 158 -11.95 -12.81 -11.69
N GLU A 159 -11.44 -13.38 -10.59
CA GLU A 159 -12.18 -14.33 -9.76
C GLU A 159 -13.27 -13.66 -8.92
N PHE A 160 -13.22 -12.32 -8.79
CA PHE A 160 -14.11 -11.58 -7.92
C PHE A 160 -14.95 -10.54 -8.65
N GLN A 161 -16.12 -10.26 -8.09
CA GLN A 161 -16.87 -9.04 -8.40
C GLN A 161 -16.35 -7.89 -7.54
N ILE A 162 -15.99 -6.76 -8.16
CA ILE A 162 -15.55 -5.56 -7.43
C ILE A 162 -16.74 -4.89 -6.76
N TYR A 163 -16.61 -4.62 -5.47
CA TYR A 163 -17.56 -3.88 -4.65
C TYR A 163 -17.18 -2.39 -4.57
N ALA A 164 -15.91 -2.10 -4.21
CA ALA A 164 -15.40 -0.75 -4.10
C ALA A 164 -13.88 -0.71 -4.27
N ILE A 165 -13.34 0.45 -4.62
CA ILE A 165 -11.90 0.68 -4.75
C ILE A 165 -11.56 1.93 -3.95
N ARG A 166 -10.57 1.82 -3.06
CA ARG A 166 -10.18 2.88 -2.12
C ARG A 166 -8.69 3.17 -2.22
N ARG A 167 -8.36 4.46 -2.33
CA ARG A 167 -6.99 4.97 -2.31
C ARG A 167 -6.70 5.70 -1.00
N PHE A 168 -5.53 5.42 -0.44
CA PHE A 168 -5.03 6.02 0.79
C PHE A 168 -3.69 6.74 0.51
N PHE A 169 -3.43 7.84 1.24
CA PHE A 169 -2.31 8.76 1.02
C PHE A 169 -1.50 9.00 2.30
#